data_AF-A0A3D0KG04-F1
#
_entry.id   AF-A0A3D0KG04-F1
#
_cell.length_a   1.000
_cell.length_b   1.000
_cell.length_c   1.000
_cell.angle_alpha   90.00
_cell.angle_beta   90.00
_cell.angle_gamma   90.00
#
_symmetry.space_group_name_H-M   'P 1'
#
loop_
_entity.id
_entity.type
_entity.pdbx_description
1 polymer ?
#
loop_
_entity_poly.entity_id
_entity_poly.type
_entity_poly.pdbx_seq_one_letter_code
_entity_poly.pdbx_strand_id
1 'polypeptide(L)'
;MDVQRGFTLTELLVAMAIGMVVILGAGQLFLSTFHTFKQVDQLGRNQEALLYAATSITDTLRRHGATDSNGAPFFRLQCVVIESGCRCTVQDMQEAQPLVTFDYDAGASCERDEPLGAPATNGVSVVSLPLGRQGANIDFHVTHREAVLQPTFSASP
;
A
#
# COMPACT_ATOMS: atom_id res chain seq x y z
N MET A 1 61.41 -41.41 -0.33
CA MET A 1 61.48 -40.77 0.99
C MET A 1 60.82 -39.41 0.84
N ASP A 2 59.53 -39.33 1.11
CA ASP A 2 58.77 -38.09 1.02
C ASP A 2 59.17 -37.16 2.17
N VAL A 3 59.73 -36.00 1.81
CA VAL A 3 60.13 -34.97 2.77
C VAL A 3 58.87 -34.30 3.28
N GLN A 4 58.48 -34.63 4.51
CA GLN A 4 57.37 -33.99 5.20
C GLN A 4 57.82 -32.59 5.66
N ARG A 5 57.56 -31.57 4.83
CA ARG A 5 57.80 -30.17 5.19
C ARG A 5 56.80 -29.79 6.28
N GLY A 6 57.29 -29.63 7.50
CA GLY A 6 56.49 -29.21 8.65
C GLY A 6 55.90 -27.82 8.43
N PHE A 7 54.65 -27.64 8.87
CA PHE A 7 53.88 -26.42 8.74
C PHE A 7 54.55 -25.29 9.53
N THR A 8 54.76 -24.14 8.89
CA THR A 8 55.36 -22.98 9.54
C THR A 8 54.31 -22.20 10.34
N LEU A 9 54.73 -21.55 11.44
CA LEU A 9 53.83 -20.73 12.27
C LEU A 9 53.15 -19.61 11.46
N THR A 10 53.84 -19.10 10.45
CA THR A 10 53.32 -18.12 9.48
C THR A 10 52.22 -18.69 8.60
N GLU A 11 52.34 -19.93 8.12
CA GLU A 11 51.28 -20.56 7.33
C GLU A 11 50.01 -20.80 8.16
N LEU A 12 50.15 -21.11 9.46
CA LEU A 12 49.02 -21.28 10.37
C LEU A 12 48.27 -19.97 10.62
N LEU A 13 49.01 -18.88 10.82
CA LEU A 13 48.42 -17.55 10.96
C LEU A 13 47.69 -17.10 9.71
N VAL A 14 48.28 -17.34 8.52
CA VAL A 14 47.65 -17.01 7.24
C VAL A 14 46.38 -17.83 7.03
N ALA A 15 46.40 -19.13 7.33
CA ALA A 15 45.22 -19.99 7.22
C ALA A 15 44.07 -19.52 8.14
N MET A 16 44.38 -19.16 9.38
CA MET A 16 43.39 -18.63 10.33
C MET A 16 42.84 -17.27 9.88
N ALA A 17 43.70 -16.37 9.40
CA ALA A 17 43.29 -15.05 8.92
C ALA A 17 42.35 -15.17 7.71
N ILE A 18 42.68 -16.03 6.74
CA ILE A 18 41.83 -16.27 5.56
C ILE A 18 40.50 -16.89 6.01
N GLY A 19 40.52 -17.88 6.91
CA GLY A 19 39.31 -18.49 7.45
C GLY A 19 38.38 -17.47 8.12
N MET A 20 38.94 -16.57 8.92
CA MET A 20 38.18 -15.52 9.60
C MET A 20 37.55 -14.53 8.62
N VAL A 21 38.30 -14.10 7.60
CA VAL A 21 37.78 -13.19 6.55
C VAL A 21 36.63 -13.84 5.78
N VAL A 22 36.75 -15.12 5.43
CA VAL A 22 35.69 -15.86 4.71
C VAL A 22 34.43 -15.99 5.57
N ILE A 23 34.56 -16.35 6.85
CA ILE A 23 33.41 -16.47 7.77
C ILE A 23 32.72 -15.12 7.96
N LEU A 24 33.48 -14.04 8.15
CA LEU A 24 32.92 -12.69 8.29
C LEU A 24 32.22 -12.23 7.01
N GLY A 25 32.82 -12.47 5.84
CA GLY A 25 32.22 -12.13 4.55
C GLY A 25 30.92 -12.90 4.28
N ALA A 26 30.92 -14.21 4.51
CA ALA A 26 29.74 -15.06 4.35
C ALA A 26 28.64 -14.70 5.36
N GLY A 27 29.00 -14.38 6.60
CA GLY A 27 28.07 -13.95 7.65
C GLY A 27 27.34 -12.65 7.28
N GLN A 28 28.06 -11.68 6.72
CA GLN A 28 27.45 -10.42 6.24
C GLN A 28 26.44 -10.66 5.11
N LEU A 29 26.78 -11.52 4.14
CA LEU A 29 25.87 -11.87 3.04
C LEU A 29 24.62 -12.60 3.53
N PHE A 30 24.79 -13.51 4.48
CA PHE A 30 23.69 -14.25 5.10
C PHE A 30 22.73 -13.33 5.87
N LEU A 31 23.26 -12.40 6.68
CA LEU A 31 22.46 -11.41 7.40
C LEU A 31 21.74 -10.46 6.44
N SER A 32 22.44 -9.94 5.41
CA SER A 32 21.82 -9.05 4.40
C SER A 32 20.62 -9.70 3.71
N THR A 33 20.68 -11.01 3.48
CA THR A 33 19.60 -11.75 2.80
C THR A 33 18.31 -11.78 3.65
N PHE A 34 18.41 -11.92 4.97
CA PHE A 34 17.24 -11.85 5.87
C PHE A 34 16.61 -10.46 5.93
N HIS A 35 17.41 -9.40 5.82
CA HIS A 35 16.91 -8.04 5.76
C HIS A 35 16.10 -7.80 4.47
N THR A 36 16.61 -8.29 3.33
CA THR A 36 15.92 -8.18 2.04
C THR A 36 14.58 -8.93 2.02
N PHE A 37 14.48 -10.11 2.63
CA PHE A 37 13.23 -10.88 2.65
C PHE A 37 12.10 -10.21 3.46
N LYS A 38 12.41 -9.63 4.62
CA LYS A 38 11.39 -8.92 5.43
C LYS A 38 10.86 -7.68 4.73
N GLN A 39 11.72 -6.98 3.99
CA GLN A 39 11.35 -5.78 3.27
C GLN A 39 10.47 -6.08 2.05
N VAL A 40 10.68 -7.22 1.38
CA VAL A 40 9.83 -7.67 0.26
C VAL A 40 8.46 -8.17 0.75
N ASP A 41 8.40 -8.88 1.88
CA ASP A 41 7.14 -9.41 2.43
C ASP A 41 6.20 -8.28 2.91
N GLN A 42 6.75 -7.24 3.56
CA GLN A 42 5.98 -6.04 3.90
C GLN A 42 5.45 -5.30 2.67
N LEU A 43 6.24 -5.26 1.58
CA LEU A 43 5.80 -4.64 0.33
C LEU A 43 4.67 -5.44 -0.33
N GLY A 44 4.73 -6.77 -0.30
CA GLY A 44 3.69 -7.65 -0.84
C GLY A 44 2.35 -7.53 -0.11
N ARG A 45 2.37 -7.53 1.22
CA ARG A 45 1.14 -7.40 2.03
C ARG A 45 0.43 -6.05 1.83
N ASN A 46 1.20 -4.98 1.60
CA ASN A 46 0.64 -3.66 1.33
C ASN A 46 -0.01 -3.58 -0.06
N GLN A 47 0.54 -4.30 -1.05
CA GLN A 47 -0.06 -4.38 -2.40
C GLN A 47 -1.38 -5.15 -2.40
N GLU A 48 -1.48 -6.24 -1.63
CA GLU A 48 -2.71 -7.02 -1.51
C GLU A 48 -3.83 -6.23 -0.82
N ALA A 49 -3.51 -5.53 0.28
CA ALA A 49 -4.47 -4.68 0.99
C ALA A 49 -5.01 -3.54 0.11
N LEU A 50 -4.15 -2.91 -0.69
CA LEU A 50 -4.56 -1.84 -1.60
C LEU A 50 -5.46 -2.35 -2.74
N LEU A 51 -5.14 -3.50 -3.32
CA LEU A 51 -5.98 -4.12 -4.35
C LEU A 51 -7.35 -4.51 -3.78
N TYR A 52 -7.37 -5.09 -2.57
CA TYR A 52 -8.60 -5.43 -1.88
C TYR A 52 -9.46 -4.19 -1.62
N ALA A 53 -8.87 -3.12 -1.07
CA ALA A 53 -9.61 -1.88 -0.83
C ALA A 53 -10.16 -1.27 -2.12
N ALA A 54 -9.37 -1.21 -3.19
CA ALA A 54 -9.81 -0.67 -4.48
C ALA A 54 -10.97 -1.46 -5.09
N THR A 55 -10.91 -2.79 -5.03
CA THR A 55 -11.98 -3.66 -5.56
C THR A 55 -13.24 -3.59 -4.71
N SER A 56 -13.12 -3.59 -3.38
CA SER A 56 -14.24 -3.44 -2.45
C SER A 56 -14.96 -2.11 -2.62
N ILE A 57 -14.22 -0.99 -2.63
CA ILE A 57 -14.80 0.35 -2.83
C ILE A 57 -15.51 0.43 -4.19
N THR A 58 -14.87 -0.06 -5.25
CA THR A 58 -15.45 -0.01 -6.60
C THR A 58 -16.72 -0.86 -6.72
N ASP A 59 -16.74 -2.06 -6.16
CA ASP A 59 -17.92 -2.95 -6.22
C ASP A 59 -19.10 -2.34 -5.44
N THR A 60 -18.84 -1.81 -4.24
CA THR A 60 -19.86 -1.15 -3.43
C THR A 60 -20.42 0.08 -4.13
N LEU A 61 -19.56 0.97 -4.65
CA LEU A 61 -20.00 2.16 -5.37
C LEU A 61 -20.76 1.82 -6.66
N ARG A 62 -20.37 0.76 -7.37
CA ARG A 62 -21.10 0.32 -8.57
C ARG A 62 -22.50 -0.18 -8.28
N ARG A 63 -22.70 -0.86 -7.15
CA ARG A 63 -23.98 -1.47 -6.76
C ARG A 63 -24.91 -0.49 -6.06
N HIS A 64 -24.39 0.21 -5.06
CA HIS A 64 -25.19 1.03 -4.14
C HIS A 64 -25.00 2.54 -4.36
N GLY A 65 -23.95 2.94 -5.06
CA GLY A 65 -23.57 4.34 -5.20
C GLY A 65 -22.72 4.81 -4.03
N ALA A 66 -22.64 6.13 -3.86
CA ALA A 66 -21.81 6.78 -2.85
C ALA A 66 -22.30 6.58 -1.41
N THR A 67 -23.61 6.45 -1.24
CA THR A 67 -24.30 6.53 0.04
C THR A 67 -25.32 5.41 0.20
N ASP A 68 -25.59 5.04 1.45
CA ASP A 68 -26.64 4.09 1.79
C ASP A 68 -28.05 4.69 1.65
N SER A 69 -29.07 3.92 2.03
CA SER A 69 -30.47 4.34 2.00
C SER A 69 -30.80 5.53 2.90
N ASN A 70 -29.95 5.82 3.90
CA ASN A 70 -30.10 6.92 4.83
C ASN A 70 -29.27 8.14 4.42
N GLY A 71 -28.55 8.08 3.30
CA GLY A 71 -27.66 9.13 2.82
C GLY A 71 -26.30 9.16 3.53
N ALA A 72 -25.97 8.13 4.31
CA ALA A 72 -24.65 8.02 4.94
C ALA A 72 -23.62 7.44 3.95
N PRO A 73 -22.38 7.93 3.93
CA PRO A 73 -21.34 7.41 3.05
C PRO A 73 -20.89 6.02 3.47
N PHE A 74 -20.63 5.12 2.51
CA PHE A 74 -20.08 3.80 2.81
C PHE A 74 -18.63 3.85 3.28
N PHE A 75 -17.85 4.78 2.73
CA PHE A 75 -16.42 4.88 3.00
C PHE A 75 -16.03 6.30 3.37
N ARG A 76 -15.02 6.42 4.24
CA ARG A 76 -14.45 7.69 4.67
C ARG A 76 -12.94 7.64 4.60
N LEU A 77 -12.32 8.74 4.16
CA LEU A 77 -10.89 8.93 4.21
C LEU A 77 -10.55 9.82 5.40
N GLN A 78 -9.71 9.30 6.30
CA GLN A 78 -9.19 10.03 7.44
C GLN A 78 -7.66 10.09 7.35
N CYS A 79 -7.12 11.29 7.24
CA CYS A 79 -5.69 11.54 7.18
C CYS A 79 -5.26 12.39 8.38
N VAL A 80 -4.22 11.93 9.08
CA VAL A 80 -3.65 12.57 10.26
C VAL A 80 -2.14 12.71 10.13
N VAL A 81 -1.59 13.77 10.68
CA VAL A 81 -0.13 13.96 10.76
C VAL A 81 0.41 13.05 11.87
N ILE A 82 1.45 12.28 11.55
CA ILE A 82 2.19 11.46 12.51
C ILE A 82 3.67 11.81 12.39
N GLU A 83 4.21 12.44 13.42
CA GLU A 83 5.57 12.99 13.46
C GLU A 83 5.83 14.00 12.33
N SER A 84 6.49 13.56 11.25
CA SER A 84 6.78 14.35 10.05
C SER A 84 6.17 13.77 8.77
N GLY A 85 5.37 12.70 8.90
CA GLY A 85 4.64 12.06 7.82
C GLY A 85 3.12 12.20 7.97
N CYS A 86 2.42 11.73 6.95
CA CYS A 86 0.97 11.64 6.88
C CYS A 86 0.54 10.20 6.89
N ARG A 87 -0.41 9.86 7.77
CA ARG A 87 -1.10 8.58 7.76
C ARG A 87 -2.53 8.77 7.31
N CYS A 88 -2.89 8.16 6.20
CA CYS A 88 -4.24 8.14 5.68
C CYS A 88 -4.84 6.73 5.81
N THR A 89 -6.04 6.66 6.35
CA THR A 89 -6.79 5.43 6.52
C THR A 89 -8.12 5.56 5.79
N VAL A 90 -8.42 4.59 4.93
CA VAL A 90 -9.77 4.40 4.40
C VAL A 90 -10.54 3.50 5.35
N GLN A 91 -11.69 3.97 5.82
CA GLN A 91 -12.56 3.24 6.74
C GLN A 91 -13.85 2.86 6.05
N ASP A 92 -14.30 1.63 6.27
CA ASP A 92 -15.66 1.18 5.98
C ASP A 92 -16.57 1.56 7.15
N MET A 93 -17.58 2.38 6.87
CA MET A 93 -18.50 2.90 7.87
C MET A 93 -19.64 1.94 8.21
N GLN A 94 -19.89 0.92 7.40
CA GLN A 94 -20.89 -0.12 7.69
C GLN A 94 -20.34 -1.10 8.73
N GLU A 95 -19.08 -1.47 8.59
CA GLU A 95 -18.42 -2.43 9.48
C GLU A 95 -17.56 -1.76 10.59
N ALA A 96 -17.41 -0.43 10.54
CA ALA A 96 -16.55 0.36 11.43
C ALA A 96 -15.10 -0.14 11.47
N GLN A 97 -14.58 -0.58 10.32
CA GLN A 97 -13.26 -1.21 10.20
C GLN A 97 -12.34 -0.45 9.22
N PRO A 98 -11.03 -0.39 9.48
CA PRO A 98 -10.05 0.14 8.53
C PRO A 98 -9.86 -0.85 7.37
N LEU A 99 -10.02 -0.36 6.14
CA LEU A 99 -9.84 -1.14 4.91
C LEU A 99 -8.36 -1.14 4.48
N VAL A 100 -7.75 0.04 4.46
CA VAL A 100 -6.34 0.22 4.10
C VAL A 100 -5.78 1.46 4.77
N THR A 101 -4.53 1.36 5.20
CA THR A 101 -3.75 2.47 5.76
C THR A 101 -2.49 2.65 4.94
N PHE A 102 -2.17 3.89 4.61
CA PHE A 102 -0.96 4.23 3.87
C PHE A 102 -0.31 5.49 4.44
N ASP A 103 1.01 5.48 4.43
CA ASP A 103 1.86 6.54 4.97
C ASP A 103 2.63 7.22 3.83
N TYR A 104 2.77 8.55 3.87
CA TYR A 104 3.60 9.32 2.95
C TYR A 104 4.25 10.53 3.65
N ASP A 105 5.38 11.01 3.14
CA ASP A 105 6.06 12.18 3.70
C ASP A 105 5.20 13.44 3.57
N ALA A 106 5.09 14.24 4.63
CA ALA A 106 4.10 15.31 4.71
C ALA A 106 4.28 16.37 3.60
N GLY A 107 3.22 16.55 2.79
CA GLY A 107 3.03 17.68 1.88
C GLY A 107 2.18 18.80 2.51
N ALA A 108 1.83 19.84 1.74
CA ALA A 108 1.15 21.04 2.23
C ALA A 108 -0.29 20.85 2.76
N SER A 109 -0.91 19.67 2.61
CA SER A 109 -2.29 19.38 3.05
C SER A 109 -2.48 17.94 3.50
N CYS A 110 -2.00 17.63 4.71
CA CYS A 110 -2.09 16.28 5.28
C CYS A 110 -3.47 15.95 5.82
N GLU A 111 -4.01 16.85 6.65
CA GLU A 111 -5.25 16.60 7.37
C GLU A 111 -6.43 16.63 6.41
N ARG A 112 -7.11 15.49 6.32
CA ARG A 112 -8.32 15.30 5.52
C ARG A 112 -9.27 14.42 6.29
N ASP A 113 -10.53 14.78 6.30
CA ASP A 113 -11.58 13.95 6.88
C ASP A 113 -12.84 14.11 6.04
N GLU A 114 -12.98 13.25 5.03
CA GLU A 114 -13.99 13.40 3.99
C GLU A 114 -14.62 12.07 3.59
N PRO A 115 -15.92 12.07 3.24
CA PRO A 115 -16.56 10.90 2.66
C PRO A 115 -15.96 10.60 1.28
N LEU A 116 -15.71 9.32 1.01
CA LEU A 116 -15.25 8.87 -0.30
C LEU A 116 -16.42 8.58 -1.22
N GLY A 117 -16.21 8.84 -2.52
CA GLY A 117 -17.21 8.53 -3.53
C GLY A 117 -18.28 9.61 -3.68
N ALA A 118 -18.02 10.85 -3.26
CA ALA A 118 -18.98 11.95 -3.41
C ALA A 118 -19.65 11.91 -4.80
N PRO A 119 -20.99 11.97 -4.88
CA PRO A 119 -21.69 11.81 -6.14
C PRO A 119 -21.33 12.98 -7.05
N ALA A 120 -20.69 12.69 -8.18
CA ALA A 120 -20.54 13.62 -9.27
C ALA A 120 -21.79 13.59 -10.16
N THR A 121 -21.90 14.59 -11.04
CA THR A 121 -22.98 14.68 -12.03
C THR A 121 -23.09 13.40 -12.86
N ASN A 122 -24.33 12.98 -13.15
CA ASN A 122 -24.69 11.84 -14.01
C ASN A 122 -24.41 10.43 -13.44
N GLY A 123 -24.51 10.24 -12.12
CA GLY A 123 -24.39 8.92 -11.49
C GLY A 123 -22.98 8.34 -11.51
N VAL A 124 -21.98 9.20 -11.68
CA VAL A 124 -20.56 8.87 -11.51
C VAL A 124 -20.16 9.31 -10.11
N SER A 125 -19.50 8.45 -9.35
CA SER A 125 -18.90 8.76 -8.05
C SER A 125 -17.39 8.95 -8.23
N VAL A 126 -16.81 9.95 -7.58
CA VAL A 126 -15.35 10.19 -7.62
C VAL A 126 -14.73 9.81 -6.28
N VAL A 127 -13.73 8.94 -6.33
CA VAL A 127 -12.95 8.51 -5.17
C VAL A 127 -11.55 9.09 -5.30
N SER A 128 -11.18 10.04 -4.44
CA SER A 128 -9.87 10.69 -4.47
C SER A 128 -8.98 10.20 -3.33
N LEU A 129 -7.94 9.43 -3.65
CA LEU A 129 -7.02 8.86 -2.66
C LEU A 129 -5.59 9.41 -2.84
N PRO A 130 -4.89 9.83 -1.77
CA PRO A 130 -3.52 10.34 -1.85
C PRO A 130 -2.49 9.19 -1.98
N LEU A 131 -2.58 8.43 -3.08
CA LEU A 131 -1.73 7.27 -3.38
C LEU A 131 -0.58 7.59 -4.34
N GLY A 132 -0.55 8.81 -4.90
CA GLY A 132 0.51 9.26 -5.78
C GLY A 132 1.78 9.63 -5.04
N ARG A 133 2.84 10.00 -5.78
CA ARG A 133 4.10 10.43 -5.16
C ARG A 133 3.86 11.65 -4.26
N GLN A 134 4.43 11.62 -3.05
CA GLN A 134 4.27 12.69 -2.04
C GLN A 134 2.79 12.97 -1.68
N GLY A 135 1.93 11.95 -1.74
CA GLY A 135 0.51 12.09 -1.41
C GLY A 135 -0.32 12.79 -2.48
N ALA A 136 0.15 12.84 -3.74
CA ALA A 136 -0.66 13.33 -4.85
C ALA A 136 -1.95 12.50 -4.99
N ASN A 137 -3.08 13.18 -5.22
CA ASN A 137 -4.37 12.51 -5.38
C ASN A 137 -4.41 11.68 -6.66
N ILE A 138 -4.92 10.46 -6.54
CA ILE A 138 -5.35 9.61 -7.64
C ILE A 138 -6.87 9.54 -7.55
N ASP A 139 -7.53 9.98 -8.62
CA ASP A 139 -8.98 10.04 -8.70
C ASP A 139 -9.49 8.84 -9.51
N PHE A 140 -10.38 8.06 -8.89
CA PHE A 140 -11.09 6.96 -9.52
C PHE A 140 -12.53 7.39 -9.82
N HIS A 141 -12.93 7.25 -11.08
CA HIS A 141 -14.31 7.49 -11.49
C HIS A 141 -15.06 6.16 -11.53
N VAL A 142 -16.10 6.05 -10.71
CA VAL A 142 -16.92 4.84 -10.59
C VAL A 142 -18.35 5.15 -10.98
N THR A 143 -18.79 4.62 -12.11
CA THR A 143 -20.19 4.78 -12.55
C THR A 143 -21.10 3.81 -11.82
N HIS A 144 -22.20 4.31 -11.27
CA HIS A 144 -23.26 3.50 -10.68
C HIS A 144 -24.02 2.75 -11.78
N ARG A 145 -24.31 1.46 -11.56
CA ARG A 145 -24.87 0.58 -12.59
C ARG A 145 -26.22 1.07 -13.11
N GLU A 146 -27.09 1.57 -12.22
CA GLU A 146 -28.43 2.01 -12.62
C GLU A 146 -28.40 3.27 -13.49
N ALA A 147 -27.43 4.16 -13.27
CA ALA A 147 -27.22 5.34 -14.10
C ALA A 147 -26.82 5.00 -15.55
N VAL A 148 -26.13 3.87 -15.77
CA VAL A 148 -25.76 3.38 -17.12
C VAL A 148 -26.95 2.73 -17.84
N LEU A 149 -27.87 2.13 -17.09
CA LEU A 149 -29.03 1.41 -17.63
C LEU A 149 -30.22 2.32 -17.98
N GLN A 150 -30.10 3.63 -17.75
CA GLN A 150 -31.04 4.63 -18.26
C GLN A 150 -30.43 5.39 -19.46
N PRO A 151 -30.18 4.75 -20.63
CA PRO A 151 -30.03 5.52 -21.85
C PRO A 151 -31.41 6.10 -22.17
N THR A 152 -31.57 7.42 -22.04
CA THR A 152 -32.45 8.25 -22.88
C THR A 152 -33.54 7.49 -23.65
N PHE A 153 -34.56 7.00 -22.95
CA PHE A 153 -35.87 6.70 -23.55
C PHE A 153 -36.81 7.88 -23.28
N SER A 154 -36.31 9.10 -23.50
CA SER A 154 -37.16 10.25 -23.80
C SER A 154 -37.28 10.34 -25.32
N ALA A 155 -38.00 9.40 -25.93
CA ALA A 155 -38.67 9.72 -27.18
C ALA A 155 -39.82 10.66 -26.78
N SER A 156 -39.62 11.94 -27.08
CA SER A 156 -40.60 13.03 -26.94
C SER A 156 -41.89 12.73 -27.74
N PRO A 157 -42.99 13.45 -27.47
CA PRO A 157 -44.39 12.99 -27.54
C PRO A 157 -44.92 12.64 -28.94
#